data_AF-A0A7T7KUY8-F1
#
_entry.id   AF-A0A7T7KUY8-F1
#
_cell.length_a   1.000
_cell.length_b   1.000
_cell.length_c   1.000
_cell.angle_alpha   90.00
_cell.angle_beta   90.00
_cell.angle_gamma   90.00
#
_symmetry.space_group_name_H-M   'P 1'
#
loop_
_entity.id
_entity.type
_entity.pdbx_description
1 polymer ?
#
loop_
_entity_poly.entity_id
_entity_poly.type
_entity_poly.pdbx_seq_one_letter_code
_entity_poly.pdbx_strand_id
1 'polypeptide(L)'
;MSAGLSVNVELSLHEADLADGAKVVGNIYPSEGSGPGHRAVLFPCGTTAPPARFEVDPGHYIVSATLPSGVVLSKDAEVADGDEKQVTLRPAASPFASHSWQHLMGNIESYGAYHDGLTIPVPRSLGSRSGTWERGAFIEPGHAAWVGDPKPTSWQFPAMLRLTDGPARQLVAFEIARSEPHSVASLELGDAAARLYRFGEHGPVDERGDRTLDVPLGPRQFLVVSLAGTEYVVTLPAPWGAAQIEVLVNERQSPTGSAVSVSVRDSRVGPALAYMARGAFDAAATLVRDAETMLYDGRMTNPLAAVAGAYVLVGSELTERPHRWDPWLSRLRHEFDWMSDGSLLWAMRHLRRAHTEPEREAARDALVEAFDRGVPVFTLGLSRLIHGLSEFPDDPGCAARLEQARRLSWRVDMREPFVIVALRGRQQ
;
A
#
# COMPACT_ATOMS: atom_id res chain seq x y z
N MET A 1 29.73 32.97 0.90
CA MET A 1 30.20 31.62 0.54
C MET A 1 28.95 30.74 0.40
N SER A 2 28.99 29.53 -0.19
CA SER A 2 27.77 28.69 -0.20
C SER A 2 27.58 28.05 1.17
N ALA A 3 26.38 28.21 1.75
CA ALA A 3 26.00 27.53 2.99
C ALA A 3 25.22 26.25 2.65
N GLY A 4 25.19 25.29 3.58
CA GLY A 4 24.58 23.98 3.31
C GLY A 4 23.79 23.43 4.49
N LEU A 5 22.69 22.75 4.18
CA LEU A 5 21.95 21.90 5.10
C LEU A 5 22.10 20.44 4.70
N SER A 6 22.57 19.61 5.61
CA SER A 6 22.69 18.16 5.44
C SER A 6 21.63 17.46 6.27
N VAL A 7 20.61 16.90 5.61
CA VAL A 7 19.37 16.44 6.24
C VAL A 7 19.21 14.92 6.15
N ASN A 8 18.83 14.27 7.25
CA ASN A 8 18.43 12.87 7.29
C ASN A 8 17.28 12.61 8.27
N VAL A 9 16.59 11.49 8.07
CA VAL A 9 15.62 10.95 9.03
C VAL A 9 16.23 9.73 9.70
N GLU A 10 16.53 9.85 10.99
CA GLU A 10 17.14 8.76 11.75
C GLU A 10 16.08 7.77 12.18
N LEU A 11 15.96 6.69 11.42
CA LEU A 11 15.04 5.60 11.69
C LEU A 11 15.84 4.30 11.69
N SER A 12 15.80 3.57 12.80
CA SER A 12 16.43 2.26 12.93
C SER A 12 15.62 1.23 12.14
N LEU A 13 15.87 1.15 10.83
CA LEU A 13 15.33 0.08 9.99
C LEU A 13 16.06 -1.21 10.33
N HIS A 14 15.33 -2.16 10.89
CA HIS A 14 15.86 -3.49 11.17
C HIS A 14 15.99 -4.27 9.86
N GLU A 15 17.14 -4.94 9.70
CA GLU A 15 17.55 -5.75 8.54
C GLU A 15 18.17 -4.99 7.36
N ALA A 16 19.17 -5.65 6.75
CA ALA A 16 20.11 -5.04 5.80
C ALA A 16 19.47 -4.68 4.45
N ASP A 17 18.38 -5.35 4.07
CA ASP A 17 17.62 -5.07 2.85
C ASP A 17 16.94 -3.70 2.87
N LEU A 18 16.71 -3.13 4.06
CA LEU A 18 16.07 -1.83 4.25
C LEU A 18 16.99 -0.73 4.79
N ALA A 19 18.15 -1.09 5.36
CA ALA A 19 18.94 -0.24 6.25
C ALA A 19 19.27 1.18 5.71
N ASP A 20 19.47 1.36 4.40
CA ASP A 20 19.96 2.63 3.81
C ASP A 20 19.25 3.08 2.52
N GLY A 21 18.13 2.45 2.15
CA GLY A 21 17.50 2.70 0.84
C GLY A 21 16.27 3.62 0.90
N ALA A 22 15.56 3.64 2.03
CA ALA A 22 14.27 4.28 2.11
C ALA A 22 14.41 5.80 2.12
N LYS A 23 13.46 6.48 1.47
CA LYS A 23 13.40 7.93 1.43
C LYS A 23 12.00 8.39 1.81
N VAL A 24 11.92 9.59 2.37
CA VAL A 24 10.67 10.28 2.64
C VAL A 24 10.68 11.67 2.03
N VAL A 25 9.49 12.22 1.83
CA VAL A 25 9.35 13.56 1.27
C VAL A 25 9.38 14.60 2.38
N GLY A 26 10.21 15.61 2.18
CA GLY A 26 10.35 16.73 3.09
C GLY A 26 10.47 18.06 2.39
N ASN A 27 10.55 19.10 3.21
CA ASN A 27 10.62 20.48 2.81
C ASN A 27 11.59 21.24 3.72
N ILE A 28 12.21 22.27 3.17
CA ILE A 28 13.10 23.20 3.86
C ILE A 28 12.56 24.61 3.56
N TYR A 29 12.07 25.29 4.59
CA TYR A 29 11.48 26.62 4.46
C TYR A 29 12.30 27.65 5.23
N PRO A 30 12.62 28.82 4.66
CA PRO A 30 13.18 29.93 5.44
C PRO A 30 12.13 30.46 6.42
N SER A 31 12.47 30.59 7.70
CA SER A 31 11.53 31.02 8.75
C SER A 31 11.10 32.49 8.59
N GLU A 32 11.99 33.33 8.06
CA GLU A 32 11.74 34.76 7.88
C GLU A 32 11.27 35.12 6.44
N GLY A 33 10.98 34.11 5.62
CA GLY A 33 10.50 34.30 4.24
C GLY A 33 11.51 34.91 3.26
N SER A 34 12.76 35.15 3.70
CA SER A 34 13.87 35.55 2.84
C SER A 34 14.75 34.33 2.52
N GLY A 35 15.05 34.12 1.23
CA GLY A 35 15.88 33.01 0.73
C GLY A 35 15.12 31.90 -0.02
N PRO A 36 15.82 31.06 -0.82
CA PRO A 36 15.22 29.93 -1.52
C PRO A 36 14.88 28.80 -0.55
N GLY A 37 13.66 28.27 -0.65
CA GLY A 37 13.25 27.05 0.04
C GLY A 37 13.29 25.83 -0.89
N HIS A 38 13.44 24.65 -0.31
CA HIS A 38 13.37 23.38 -1.02
C HIS A 38 12.04 22.69 -0.72
N ARG A 39 11.23 22.43 -1.75
CA ARG A 39 9.91 21.78 -1.59
C ARG A 39 9.93 20.41 -2.26
N ALA A 40 9.24 19.45 -1.63
CA ALA A 40 9.14 18.08 -2.11
C ALA A 40 10.52 17.50 -2.49
N VAL A 41 11.44 17.58 -1.54
CA VAL A 41 12.78 16.98 -1.64
C VAL A 41 12.83 15.67 -0.86
N LEU A 42 13.77 14.81 -1.21
CA LEU A 42 13.91 13.49 -0.60
C LEU A 42 14.92 13.52 0.53
N PHE A 43 14.48 13.08 1.71
CA PHE A 43 15.37 12.85 2.84
C PHE A 43 15.62 11.34 2.99
N PRO A 44 16.89 10.91 3.07
CA PRO A 44 17.23 9.52 3.31
C PRO A 44 16.83 9.11 4.72
N CYS A 45 16.33 7.89 4.85
CA CYS A 45 16.00 7.25 6.12
C CYS A 45 17.08 6.22 6.47
N GLY A 46 17.48 6.19 7.73
CA GLY A 46 18.44 5.21 8.24
C GLY A 46 19.31 5.79 9.32
N THR A 47 20.01 4.92 10.05
CA THR A 47 21.04 5.32 11.03
C THR A 47 22.41 5.47 10.37
N THR A 48 22.62 4.80 9.23
CA THR A 48 23.86 4.77 8.46
C THR A 48 23.76 5.51 7.11
N ALA A 49 22.56 5.90 6.69
CA ALA A 49 22.33 6.54 5.40
C ALA A 49 22.99 7.94 5.36
N PRO A 50 23.74 8.27 4.29
CA PRO A 50 24.38 9.58 4.18
C PRO A 50 23.33 10.68 4.07
N PRO A 51 23.42 11.77 4.86
CA PRO A 51 22.48 12.90 4.76
C PRO A 51 22.43 13.51 3.36
N ALA A 52 21.25 13.94 2.93
CA ALA A 52 21.10 14.68 1.68
C ALA A 52 21.49 16.15 1.89
N ARG A 53 22.39 16.66 1.05
CA ARG A 53 22.87 18.04 1.10
C ARG A 53 22.01 18.95 0.23
N PHE A 54 21.64 20.11 0.78
CA PHE A 54 20.91 21.16 0.10
C PHE A 54 21.64 22.50 0.28
N GLU A 55 21.87 23.20 -0.82
CA GLU A 55 22.44 24.56 -0.77
C GLU A 55 21.36 25.55 -0.31
N VAL A 56 21.73 26.41 0.64
CA VAL A 56 20.84 27.43 1.20
C VAL A 56 21.63 28.72 1.46
N ASP A 57 20.92 29.83 1.57
CA ASP A 57 21.49 31.08 2.05
C ASP A 57 21.71 31.00 3.57
N PRO A 58 22.59 31.82 4.16
CA PRO A 58 22.68 31.94 5.61
C PRO A 58 21.36 32.45 6.21
N GLY A 59 20.88 31.83 7.28
CA GLY A 59 19.62 32.21 7.92
C GLY A 59 18.97 31.11 8.76
N HIS A 60 17.72 31.36 9.16
CA HIS A 60 16.89 30.43 9.93
C HIS A 60 15.94 29.64 9.03
N TYR A 61 15.87 28.33 9.25
CA TYR A 61 15.10 27.39 8.46
C TYR A 61 14.25 26.46 9.33
N ILE A 62 13.06 26.11 8.84
CA ILE A 62 12.25 24.99 9.31
C ILE A 62 12.45 23.83 8.33
N VAL A 63 13.00 22.73 8.83
CA VAL A 63 13.14 21.48 8.07
C VAL A 63 12.05 20.53 8.52
N SER A 64 11.18 20.11 7.60
CA SER A 64 10.07 19.21 7.90
C SER A 64 10.01 18.01 6.96
N ALA A 65 9.56 16.87 7.48
CA ALA A 65 9.34 15.66 6.70
C ALA A 65 7.99 15.04 7.06
N THR A 66 7.19 14.68 6.06
CA THR A 66 5.95 13.95 6.29
C THR A 66 6.23 12.50 6.01
N LEU A 67 6.16 11.62 7.01
CA LEU A 67 6.37 10.18 6.83
C LEU A 67 5.20 9.56 6.05
N PRO A 68 5.36 8.36 5.44
CA PRO A 68 4.25 7.63 4.84
C PRO A 68 3.15 7.33 5.86
N SER A 69 3.52 7.18 7.14
CA SER A 69 2.59 7.10 8.28
C SER A 69 1.76 8.37 8.52
N GLY A 70 1.96 9.45 7.77
CA GLY A 70 1.31 10.75 7.92
C GLY A 70 1.84 11.60 9.08
N VAL A 71 2.74 11.05 9.90
CA VAL A 71 3.43 11.79 10.96
C VAL A 71 4.31 12.86 10.33
N VAL A 72 4.20 14.09 10.82
CA VAL A 72 5.06 15.20 10.41
C VAL A 72 6.17 15.39 11.44
N LEU A 73 7.41 15.28 10.99
CA LEU A 73 8.61 15.63 11.74
C LEU A 73 9.01 17.06 11.37
N SER A 74 9.46 17.85 12.34
CA SER A 74 9.92 19.22 12.09
C SER A 74 11.06 19.58 13.04
N LYS A 75 12.03 20.37 12.56
CA LYS A 75 13.14 20.88 13.35
C LYS A 75 13.64 22.21 12.80
N ASP A 76 13.92 23.14 13.71
CA ASP A 76 14.53 24.42 13.37
C ASP A 76 16.05 24.27 13.18
N ALA A 77 16.59 25.02 12.24
CA ALA A 77 18.02 25.06 11.94
C ALA A 77 18.46 26.50 11.64
N GLU A 78 19.62 26.87 12.16
CA GLU A 78 20.30 28.13 11.84
C GLU A 78 21.59 27.80 11.11
N VAL A 79 21.81 28.48 9.98
CA VAL A 79 22.94 28.25 9.06
C VAL A 79 23.73 29.54 8.93
N ALA A 80 25.01 29.50 9.25
CA ALA A 80 25.92 30.63 9.11
C ALA A 80 26.59 30.66 7.72
N ASP A 81 27.15 31.81 7.32
CA ASP A 81 27.87 31.94 6.04
C ASP A 81 29.07 30.98 5.96
N GLY A 82 29.11 30.20 4.88
CA GLY A 82 30.12 29.18 4.64
C GLY A 82 30.05 27.95 5.56
N ASP A 83 29.01 27.83 6.40
CA ASP A 83 28.83 26.69 7.30
C ASP A 83 27.96 25.58 6.67
N GLU A 84 28.18 24.35 7.13
CA GLU A 84 27.37 23.19 6.80
C GLU A 84 26.69 22.66 8.07
N LYS A 85 25.37 22.84 8.14
CA LYS A 85 24.57 22.44 9.29
C LYS A 85 23.94 21.08 9.06
N GLN A 86 24.22 20.12 9.95
CA GLN A 86 23.53 18.84 9.96
C GLN A 86 22.19 18.92 10.71
N VAL A 87 21.11 18.44 10.08
CA VAL A 87 19.77 18.37 10.65
C VAL A 87 19.26 16.94 10.60
N THR A 88 19.14 16.34 11.77
CA THR A 88 18.57 15.00 11.92
C THR A 88 17.16 15.08 12.50
N LEU A 89 16.19 14.57 11.74
CA LEU A 89 14.81 14.39 12.16
C LEU A 89 14.66 13.00 12.78
N ARG A 90 14.08 12.92 13.98
CA ARG A 90 13.91 11.67 14.73
C ARG A 90 12.42 11.38 14.92
N PRO A 91 11.88 10.30 14.34
CA PRO A 91 10.54 9.84 14.66
C PRO A 91 10.49 9.19 16.05
N ALA A 92 9.28 8.92 16.53
CA ALA A 92 9.11 8.07 17.70
C ALA A 92 9.61 6.64 17.41
N ALA A 93 10.01 5.92 18.45
CA ALA A 93 10.50 4.54 18.30
C ALA A 93 9.37 3.60 17.85
N SER A 94 9.71 2.60 17.04
CA SER A 94 8.85 1.44 16.77
C SER A 94 8.68 0.59 18.03
N PRO A 95 7.52 -0.04 18.27
CA PRO A 95 7.31 -0.94 19.42
C PRO A 95 8.27 -2.13 19.40
N PHE A 96 8.58 -2.64 18.21
CA PHE A 96 9.55 -3.71 18.00
C PHE A 96 10.55 -3.30 16.92
N ALA A 97 11.82 -3.65 17.08
CA ALA A 97 12.83 -3.39 16.06
C ALA A 97 12.43 -4.02 14.72
N SER A 98 11.98 -5.28 14.72
CA SER A 98 11.48 -6.01 13.55
C SER A 98 10.31 -5.35 12.83
N HIS A 99 9.58 -4.46 13.50
CA HIS A 99 8.42 -3.75 12.96
C HIS A 99 8.73 -2.34 12.47
N SER A 100 9.99 -1.91 12.46
CA SER A 100 10.39 -0.55 12.06
C SER A 100 9.87 -0.16 10.67
N TRP A 101 9.80 -1.12 9.74
CA TRP A 101 9.25 -0.90 8.40
C TRP A 101 7.74 -0.63 8.45
N GLN A 102 6.99 -1.51 9.13
CA GLN A 102 5.56 -1.33 9.37
C GLN A 102 5.25 0.00 10.06
N HIS A 103 6.11 0.41 11.01
CA HIS A 103 5.99 1.68 11.72
C HIS A 103 6.18 2.88 10.77
N LEU A 104 7.19 2.84 9.91
CA LEU A 104 7.41 3.87 8.89
C LEU A 104 6.23 3.98 7.91
N MET A 105 5.64 2.84 7.52
CA MET A 105 4.43 2.80 6.67
C MET A 105 3.17 3.30 7.42
N GLY A 106 3.20 3.30 8.75
CA GLY A 106 2.09 3.70 9.61
C GLY A 106 1.07 2.60 9.90
N ASN A 107 1.49 1.34 9.76
CA ASN A 107 0.66 0.15 10.00
C ASN A 107 0.64 -0.24 11.48
N ILE A 108 1.61 0.25 12.26
CA ILE A 108 1.70 0.05 13.72
C ILE A 108 2.09 1.37 14.40
N GLU A 109 1.54 1.59 15.59
CA GLU A 109 1.81 2.80 16.38
C GLU A 109 3.26 2.88 16.84
N SER A 110 3.62 4.01 17.43
CA SER A 110 4.89 4.16 18.14
C SER A 110 4.90 3.37 19.45
N TYR A 111 6.09 3.06 19.93
CA TYR A 111 6.34 2.33 21.19
C TYR A 111 5.50 2.85 22.35
N GLY A 112 5.49 4.17 22.56
CA GLY A 112 4.76 4.80 23.67
C GLY A 112 3.25 4.54 23.60
N ALA A 113 2.65 4.75 22.43
CA ALA A 113 1.22 4.52 22.22
C ALA A 113 0.86 3.02 22.24
N TYR A 114 1.75 2.17 21.74
CA TYR A 114 1.54 0.72 21.68
C TYR A 114 1.56 0.06 23.07
N HIS A 115 2.47 0.48 23.95
CA HIS A 115 2.66 -0.10 25.29
C HIS A 115 1.87 0.58 26.40
N ASP A 116 1.20 1.70 26.12
CA ASP A 116 0.36 2.38 27.11
C ASP A 116 -1.08 1.79 27.09
N GLY A 117 -1.41 1.08 28.18
CA GLY A 117 -2.71 0.45 28.37
C GLY A 117 -3.87 1.41 28.60
N LEU A 118 -3.59 2.70 28.85
CA LEU A 118 -4.59 3.76 28.97
C LEU A 118 -4.86 4.46 27.63
N THR A 119 -3.94 4.36 26.67
CA THR A 119 -4.03 5.01 25.35
C THR A 119 -4.43 4.07 24.23
N ILE A 120 -5.07 2.92 24.49
CA ILE A 120 -5.79 2.22 23.40
C ILE A 120 -6.99 3.09 23.07
N PRO A 121 -6.94 3.92 22.03
CA PRO A 121 -7.96 4.93 21.85
C PRO A 121 -9.18 4.18 21.34
N VAL A 122 -10.27 4.19 22.11
CA VAL A 122 -11.51 3.57 21.68
C VAL A 122 -11.90 4.20 20.35
N PRO A 123 -12.05 3.41 19.27
CA PRO A 123 -12.41 3.94 17.96
C PRO A 123 -13.65 4.82 18.09
N ARG A 124 -13.52 6.08 17.70
CA ARG A 124 -14.56 7.11 17.91
C ARG A 124 -15.75 6.98 16.96
N SER A 125 -15.75 5.96 16.11
CA SER A 125 -16.67 5.79 14.98
C SER A 125 -17.10 4.33 14.92
N LEU A 126 -18.41 4.08 14.89
CA LEU A 126 -18.99 2.76 14.56
C LEU A 126 -18.62 2.31 13.14
N GLY A 127 -18.16 3.23 12.28
CA GLY A 127 -17.63 2.95 10.94
C GLY A 127 -16.13 2.63 10.92
N SER A 128 -15.37 3.02 11.96
CA SER A 128 -14.09 2.40 12.27
C SER A 128 -14.43 1.03 12.83
N ARG A 129 -14.44 0.01 11.97
CA ARG A 129 -14.79 -1.37 12.37
C ARG A 129 -13.75 -1.89 13.34
N SER A 130 -13.91 -1.50 14.59
CA SER A 130 -13.36 -2.20 15.69
C SER A 130 -14.23 -3.40 15.97
N GLY A 131 -13.66 -4.59 15.86
CA GLY A 131 -14.26 -5.75 16.48
C GLY A 131 -14.45 -5.44 17.96
N THR A 132 -15.70 -5.38 18.41
CA THR A 132 -16.00 -5.39 19.84
C THR A 132 -15.47 -6.69 20.41
N TRP A 133 -14.58 -6.59 21.39
CA TRP A 133 -13.99 -7.71 22.10
C TRP A 133 -15.05 -8.42 22.93
N GLU A 134 -15.63 -9.50 22.42
CA GLU A 134 -16.26 -10.49 23.28
C GLU A 134 -15.21 -11.53 23.70
N ARG A 135 -14.93 -11.59 25.00
CA ARG A 135 -14.11 -12.66 25.59
C ARG A 135 -14.85 -13.98 25.39
N GLY A 136 -14.33 -14.83 24.50
CA GLY A 136 -14.68 -16.25 24.50
C GLY A 136 -15.02 -16.88 23.15
N ALA A 137 -14.25 -16.65 22.08
CA ALA A 137 -14.38 -17.42 20.84
C ALA A 137 -13.15 -18.33 20.61
N PHE A 138 -13.42 -19.60 20.31
CA PHE A 138 -12.50 -20.74 20.22
C PHE A 138 -11.82 -20.89 18.84
N ILE A 139 -11.21 -19.82 18.31
CA ILE A 139 -10.19 -19.93 17.25
C ILE A 139 -8.95 -19.30 17.83
N GLU A 140 -7.80 -19.99 17.84
CA GLU A 140 -6.55 -19.38 18.26
C GLU A 140 -6.33 -18.10 17.41
N PRO A 141 -6.34 -16.91 18.04
CA PRO A 141 -6.17 -15.65 17.32
C PRO A 141 -4.86 -15.70 16.53
N GLY A 142 -4.89 -15.25 15.28
CA GLY A 142 -3.69 -15.15 14.45
C GLY A 142 -3.28 -16.42 13.71
N HIS A 143 -4.20 -17.31 13.33
CA HIS A 143 -3.93 -18.31 12.31
C HIS A 143 -4.08 -17.71 10.91
N ALA A 144 -3.10 -17.96 10.03
CA ALA A 144 -3.14 -17.53 8.64
C ALA A 144 -3.03 -18.74 7.69
N ALA A 145 -3.79 -18.72 6.60
CA ALA A 145 -3.74 -19.72 5.55
C ALA A 145 -3.39 -19.06 4.21
N TRP A 146 -2.28 -19.46 3.62
CA TRP A 146 -1.83 -18.97 2.33
C TRP A 146 -2.45 -19.78 1.19
N VAL A 147 -2.91 -19.07 0.16
CA VAL A 147 -3.44 -19.59 -1.07
C VAL A 147 -2.54 -19.15 -2.21
N GLY A 148 -1.59 -20.02 -2.58
CA GLY A 148 -0.64 -19.79 -3.66
C GLY A 148 -1.23 -19.97 -5.06
N ASP A 149 -2.17 -20.90 -5.24
CA ASP A 149 -2.84 -21.18 -6.51
C ASP A 149 -4.37 -21.07 -6.36
N PRO A 150 -4.94 -19.86 -6.52
CA PRO A 150 -6.38 -19.63 -6.43
C PRO A 150 -7.15 -20.05 -7.70
N LYS A 151 -8.44 -20.35 -7.54
CA LYS A 151 -9.36 -20.58 -8.67
C LYS A 151 -9.46 -19.31 -9.52
N PRO A 152 -9.52 -19.39 -10.86
CA PRO A 152 -9.59 -18.20 -11.73
C PRO A 152 -10.74 -17.24 -11.44
N THR A 153 -11.85 -17.76 -10.93
CA THR A 153 -13.04 -16.97 -10.62
C THR A 153 -13.05 -16.43 -9.18
N SER A 154 -12.11 -16.85 -8.33
CA SER A 154 -12.14 -16.54 -6.90
C SER A 154 -12.00 -15.05 -6.59
N TRP A 155 -11.31 -14.30 -7.45
CA TRP A 155 -11.12 -12.86 -7.32
C TRP A 155 -12.09 -12.03 -8.15
N GLN A 156 -13.13 -12.63 -8.74
CA GLN A 156 -14.19 -11.88 -9.39
C GLN A 156 -15.16 -11.28 -8.37
N PHE A 157 -15.79 -10.16 -8.70
CA PHE A 157 -16.75 -9.48 -7.80
C PHE A 157 -17.85 -10.43 -7.28
N PRO A 158 -18.53 -11.25 -8.10
CA PRO A 158 -19.54 -12.19 -7.60
C PRO A 158 -18.98 -13.23 -6.62
N ALA A 159 -17.74 -13.69 -6.80
CA ALA A 159 -17.12 -14.65 -5.90
C ALA A 159 -16.81 -14.00 -4.54
N MET A 160 -16.16 -12.83 -4.54
CA MET A 160 -15.84 -12.09 -3.32
C MET A 160 -17.09 -11.63 -2.57
N LEU A 161 -18.13 -11.17 -3.28
CA LEU A 161 -19.41 -10.79 -2.64
C LEU A 161 -20.09 -11.99 -1.96
N ARG A 162 -20.07 -13.19 -2.58
CA ARG A 162 -20.61 -14.40 -1.95
C ARG A 162 -19.91 -14.74 -0.63
N LEU A 163 -18.59 -14.56 -0.55
CA LEU A 163 -17.84 -14.73 0.70
C LEU A 163 -18.25 -13.71 1.77
N THR A 164 -18.75 -12.53 1.37
CA THR A 164 -19.13 -11.47 2.31
C THR A 164 -20.59 -11.53 2.78
N ASP A 165 -21.47 -12.20 2.02
CA ASP A 165 -22.92 -12.17 2.22
C ASP A 165 -23.40 -13.17 3.28
N GLY A 166 -22.64 -14.23 3.59
CA GLY A 166 -22.98 -15.23 4.62
C GLY A 166 -21.78 -16.03 5.14
N PRO A 167 -21.95 -16.80 6.23
CA PRO A 167 -20.88 -17.62 6.79
C PRO A 167 -20.43 -18.68 5.77
N ALA A 168 -19.11 -18.82 5.60
CA ALA A 168 -18.52 -19.79 4.69
C ALA A 168 -18.87 -21.22 5.12
N ARG A 169 -19.27 -22.05 4.14
CA ARG A 169 -19.67 -23.47 4.38
C ARG A 169 -18.46 -24.32 4.74
N GLN A 170 -17.29 -23.92 4.25
CA GLN A 170 -15.98 -24.46 4.57
C GLN A 170 -15.03 -23.33 4.97
N LEU A 171 -13.78 -23.64 5.30
CA LEU A 171 -12.78 -22.59 5.53
C LEU A 171 -12.60 -21.79 4.23
N VAL A 172 -12.61 -20.45 4.33
CA VAL A 172 -12.58 -19.53 3.18
C VAL A 172 -11.42 -19.84 2.24
N ALA A 173 -10.25 -20.19 2.79
CA ALA A 173 -9.08 -20.58 2.01
C ALA A 173 -9.39 -21.71 1.01
N PHE A 174 -10.16 -22.73 1.40
CA PHE A 174 -10.57 -23.81 0.50
C PHE A 174 -11.65 -23.37 -0.51
N GLU A 175 -12.45 -22.35 -0.20
CA GLU A 175 -13.42 -21.81 -1.17
C GLU A 175 -12.72 -21.13 -2.34
N ILE A 176 -11.61 -20.42 -2.08
CA ILE A 176 -10.87 -19.68 -3.09
C ILE A 176 -9.73 -20.48 -3.74
N ALA A 177 -9.14 -21.46 -3.06
CA ALA A 177 -7.97 -22.18 -3.56
C ALA A 177 -8.30 -23.26 -4.58
N ARG A 178 -7.50 -23.35 -5.66
CA ARG A 178 -7.51 -24.48 -6.60
C ARG A 178 -6.68 -25.64 -6.04
N SER A 179 -5.51 -25.33 -5.49
CA SER A 179 -4.63 -26.28 -4.80
C SER A 179 -4.86 -26.23 -3.28
N GLU A 180 -4.28 -27.18 -2.53
CA GLU A 180 -4.41 -27.22 -1.07
C GLU A 180 -3.88 -25.92 -0.43
N PRO A 181 -4.66 -25.20 0.40
CA PRO A 181 -4.15 -24.06 1.17
C PRO A 181 -3.17 -24.52 2.24
N HIS A 182 -2.17 -23.69 2.53
CA HIS A 182 -1.15 -24.00 3.53
C HIS A 182 -1.29 -23.10 4.76
N SER A 183 -1.26 -23.70 5.95
CA SER A 183 -1.10 -22.91 7.19
C SER A 183 0.28 -22.24 7.17
N VAL A 184 0.31 -20.96 7.56
CA VAL A 184 1.54 -20.19 7.68
C VAL A 184 1.65 -19.74 9.13
N ALA A 185 2.77 -20.09 9.77
CA ALA A 185 3.09 -19.60 11.10
C ALA A 185 3.50 -18.12 11.03
N SER A 186 3.10 -17.33 12.02
CA SER A 186 3.69 -16.00 12.20
C SER A 186 5.17 -16.14 12.52
N LEU A 187 5.96 -15.14 12.13
CA LEU A 187 7.34 -15.03 12.55
C LEU A 187 7.40 -14.76 14.06
N GLU A 188 8.44 -15.22 14.75
CA GLU A 188 8.68 -14.96 16.17
C GLU A 188 9.30 -13.55 16.35
N LEU A 189 8.77 -12.61 15.57
CA LEU A 189 9.15 -11.21 15.50
C LEU A 189 7.95 -10.41 16.04
N GLY A 190 8.08 -9.79 17.20
CA GLY A 190 7.00 -9.01 17.83
C GLY A 190 6.36 -9.71 19.04
N ASP A 191 5.06 -9.49 19.25
CA ASP A 191 4.27 -10.18 20.28
C ASP A 191 3.01 -10.82 19.67
N ALA A 192 2.25 -11.54 20.49
CA ALA A 192 1.02 -12.19 20.06
C ALA A 192 -0.06 -11.21 19.57
N ALA A 193 0.05 -9.92 19.83
CA ALA A 193 -0.90 -8.91 19.39
C ALA A 193 -0.46 -8.19 18.11
N ALA A 194 0.79 -8.33 17.68
CA ALA A 194 1.34 -7.79 16.43
C ALA A 194 2.13 -8.89 15.70
N ARG A 195 1.42 -9.75 14.98
CA ARG A 195 2.00 -10.87 14.24
C ARG A 195 2.45 -10.45 12.85
N LEU A 196 3.63 -10.87 12.45
CA LEU A 196 4.20 -10.59 11.14
C LEU A 196 4.29 -11.86 10.30
N TYR A 197 3.95 -11.76 9.02
CA TYR A 197 4.12 -12.81 8.01
C TYR A 197 4.93 -12.26 6.85
N ARG A 198 5.81 -13.09 6.27
CA ARG A 198 6.63 -12.70 5.12
C ARG A 198 6.42 -13.62 3.92
N PHE A 199 6.46 -13.02 2.74
CA PHE A 199 6.37 -13.71 1.46
C PHE A 199 7.44 -13.18 0.51
N GLY A 200 8.17 -14.09 -0.13
CA GLY A 200 9.14 -13.78 -1.17
C GLY A 200 8.59 -14.07 -2.58
N GLU A 201 9.49 -14.23 -3.54
CA GLU A 201 9.16 -14.55 -4.93
C GLU A 201 8.35 -15.85 -5.06
N HIS A 202 8.59 -16.81 -4.15
CA HIS A 202 8.05 -18.16 -4.27
C HIS A 202 7.07 -18.57 -3.16
N GLY A 203 6.44 -17.60 -2.49
CA GLY A 203 5.48 -17.83 -1.42
C GLY A 203 6.05 -17.48 -0.04
N PRO A 204 5.56 -18.12 1.05
CA PRO A 204 5.97 -17.80 2.41
C PRO A 204 7.46 -18.02 2.65
N VAL A 205 8.05 -17.15 3.47
CA VAL A 205 9.45 -17.22 3.89
C VAL A 205 9.58 -17.12 5.40
N ASP A 206 10.67 -17.63 5.96
CA ASP A 206 10.99 -17.51 7.37
C ASP A 206 11.64 -16.14 7.71
N GLU A 207 12.13 -15.99 8.94
CA GLU A 207 12.80 -14.76 9.41
C GLU A 207 14.06 -14.41 8.64
N ARG A 208 14.73 -15.40 8.04
CA ARG A 208 15.94 -15.23 7.23
C ARG A 208 15.62 -14.94 5.77
N GLY A 209 14.34 -15.05 5.39
CA GLY A 209 13.90 -14.93 4.01
C GLY A 209 14.01 -16.25 3.23
N ASP A 210 14.28 -17.37 3.90
CA ASP A 210 14.36 -18.67 3.26
C ASP A 210 12.95 -19.21 3.00
N ARG A 211 12.76 -19.79 1.81
CA ARG A 211 11.46 -20.34 1.38
C ARG A 211 11.06 -21.51 2.28
N THR A 212 9.82 -21.49 2.77
CA THR A 212 9.32 -22.54 3.67
C THR A 212 8.49 -23.62 2.96
N LEU A 213 7.99 -23.36 1.75
CA LEU A 213 7.12 -24.25 0.99
C LEU A 213 7.46 -24.27 -0.49
N ASP A 214 7.51 -25.45 -1.12
CA ASP A 214 7.68 -25.61 -2.56
C ASP A 214 6.40 -26.08 -3.26
N VAL A 215 5.56 -25.14 -3.70
CA VAL A 215 4.23 -25.42 -4.28
C VAL A 215 3.95 -24.55 -5.50
N PRO A 216 2.97 -24.93 -6.34
CA PRO A 216 2.56 -24.14 -7.51
C PRO A 216 2.08 -22.73 -7.13
N LEU A 217 2.43 -21.76 -7.97
CA LEU A 217 2.03 -20.37 -7.82
C LEU A 217 1.09 -19.99 -8.97
N GLY A 218 -0.07 -19.46 -8.60
CA GLY A 218 -0.97 -18.80 -9.52
C GLY A 218 -0.56 -17.35 -9.79
N PRO A 219 -1.22 -16.70 -10.76
CA PRO A 219 -0.96 -15.29 -11.09
C PRO A 219 -1.39 -14.32 -9.96
N ARG A 220 -2.24 -14.78 -9.04
CA ARG A 220 -2.64 -14.07 -7.83
C ARG A 220 -2.42 -14.97 -6.63
N GLN A 221 -2.12 -14.36 -5.50
CA GLN A 221 -1.95 -15.06 -4.23
C GLN A 221 -2.75 -14.35 -3.15
N PHE A 222 -3.23 -15.12 -2.18
CA PHE A 222 -4.02 -14.59 -1.06
C PHE A 222 -3.49 -15.11 0.27
N LEU A 223 -3.68 -14.31 1.31
CA LEU A 223 -3.60 -14.75 2.69
C LEU A 223 -4.99 -14.64 3.31
N VAL A 224 -5.48 -15.73 3.89
CA VAL A 224 -6.70 -15.73 4.68
C VAL A 224 -6.31 -15.65 6.15
N VAL A 225 -6.69 -14.57 6.83
CA VAL A 225 -6.35 -14.33 8.24
C VAL A 225 -7.60 -14.40 9.08
N SER A 226 -7.55 -15.15 10.18
CA SER A 226 -8.60 -15.15 11.21
C SER A 226 -8.19 -14.27 12.39
N LEU A 227 -8.96 -13.22 12.68
CA LEU A 227 -8.70 -12.28 13.77
C LEU A 227 -10.01 -11.90 14.47
N ALA A 228 -10.07 -12.16 15.78
CA ALA A 228 -11.21 -11.80 16.66
C ALA A 228 -12.58 -12.22 16.07
N GLY A 229 -12.68 -13.44 15.55
CA GLY A 229 -13.92 -13.97 14.95
C GLY A 229 -14.25 -13.41 13.56
N THR A 230 -13.42 -12.54 12.99
CA THR A 230 -13.53 -12.03 11.62
C THR A 230 -12.47 -12.67 10.74
N GLU A 231 -12.86 -13.12 9.54
CA GLU A 231 -11.91 -13.57 8.51
C GLU A 231 -11.62 -12.44 7.52
N TYR A 232 -10.38 -12.33 7.08
CA TYR A 232 -9.93 -11.38 6.08
C TYR A 232 -9.33 -12.13 4.89
N VAL A 233 -9.72 -11.74 3.67
CA VAL A 233 -9.03 -12.17 2.44
C VAL A 233 -8.10 -11.04 2.02
N VAL A 234 -6.80 -11.27 2.19
CA VAL A 234 -5.74 -10.32 1.90
C VAL A 234 -5.19 -10.62 0.52
N THR A 235 -5.26 -9.66 -0.39
CA THR A 235 -4.59 -9.79 -1.70
C THR A 235 -3.09 -9.57 -1.53
N LEU A 236 -2.28 -10.58 -1.84
CA LEU A 236 -0.84 -10.48 -1.75
C LEU A 236 -0.27 -9.92 -3.06
N PRO A 237 0.58 -8.88 -3.01
CA PRO A 237 1.29 -8.39 -4.18
C PRO A 237 2.50 -9.27 -4.53
N ALA A 238 2.28 -10.58 -4.66
CA ALA A 238 3.32 -11.59 -4.83
C ALA A 238 3.25 -12.27 -6.21
N PRO A 239 4.39 -12.45 -6.90
CA PRO A 239 5.74 -11.99 -6.52
C PRO A 239 5.94 -10.48 -6.80
N TRP A 240 6.79 -9.82 -6.01
CA TRP A 240 7.26 -8.44 -6.26
C TRP A 240 8.74 -8.42 -6.69
N GLY A 241 9.07 -9.20 -7.72
CA GLY A 241 10.47 -9.47 -8.05
C GLY A 241 11.20 -10.06 -6.84
N ALA A 242 12.37 -9.51 -6.50
CA ALA A 242 13.18 -9.96 -5.37
C ALA A 242 12.77 -9.36 -4.00
N ALA A 243 11.82 -8.41 -3.97
CA ALA A 243 11.40 -7.79 -2.71
C ALA A 243 10.49 -8.72 -1.93
N GLN A 244 10.64 -8.71 -0.60
CA GLN A 244 9.72 -9.40 0.29
C GLN A 244 8.46 -8.57 0.54
N ILE A 245 7.39 -9.26 0.90
CA ILE A 245 6.10 -8.69 1.26
C ILE A 245 5.86 -9.02 2.72
N GLU A 246 5.45 -8.03 3.50
CA GLU A 246 5.07 -8.20 4.88
C GLU A 246 3.57 -8.01 5.06
N VAL A 247 2.94 -8.96 5.74
CA VAL A 247 1.58 -8.81 6.25
C VAL A 247 1.65 -8.69 7.76
N LEU A 248 1.21 -7.54 8.28
CA LEU A 248 1.05 -7.31 9.71
C LEU A 248 -0.41 -7.65 10.08
N VAL A 249 -0.59 -8.49 11.08
CA VAL A 249 -1.89 -8.75 11.72
C VAL A 249 -1.83 -8.14 13.11
N ASN A 250 -2.50 -6.99 13.27
CA ASN A 250 -2.48 -6.20 14.49
C ASN A 250 -3.82 -6.37 15.24
N GLU A 251 -3.79 -7.12 16.33
CA GLU A 251 -4.94 -7.30 17.21
C GLU A 251 -5.21 -6.06 18.05
N ARG A 252 -4.18 -5.24 18.31
CA ARG A 252 -4.34 -3.94 18.96
C ARG A 252 -4.88 -2.98 17.90
N GLN A 253 -6.19 -3.00 17.70
CA GLN A 253 -6.85 -2.12 16.75
C GLN A 253 -6.57 -0.67 17.09
N SER A 254 -5.65 -0.09 16.32
CA SER A 254 -5.33 1.31 16.31
C SER A 254 -6.52 2.12 15.77
N PRO A 255 -6.76 3.35 16.24
CA PRO A 255 -7.74 4.23 15.59
C PRO A 255 -7.27 4.65 14.20
N THR A 256 -5.95 4.59 13.96
CA THR A 256 -5.30 5.04 12.73
C THR A 256 -4.83 3.89 11.85
N GLY A 257 -4.46 2.75 12.43
CA GLY A 257 -4.00 1.54 11.73
C GLY A 257 -5.12 0.57 11.34
N SER A 258 -4.79 -0.38 10.47
CA SER A 258 -5.68 -1.45 10.03
C SER A 258 -5.43 -2.73 10.83
N ALA A 259 -6.46 -3.56 10.97
CA ALA A 259 -6.34 -4.83 11.69
C ALA A 259 -5.41 -5.81 10.94
N VAL A 260 -5.39 -5.69 9.60
CA VAL A 260 -4.44 -6.36 8.73
C VAL A 260 -3.88 -5.32 7.78
N SER A 261 -2.56 -5.30 7.62
CA SER A 261 -1.87 -4.38 6.74
C SER A 261 -0.87 -5.10 5.85
N VAL A 262 -0.66 -4.60 4.63
CA VAL A 262 0.29 -5.19 3.67
C VAL A 262 1.30 -4.15 3.23
N SER A 263 2.59 -4.46 3.36
CA SER A 263 3.67 -3.61 2.86
C SER A 263 4.64 -4.41 1.99
N VAL A 264 5.28 -3.72 1.06
CA VAL A 264 6.35 -4.28 0.23
C VAL A 264 7.67 -3.75 0.77
N ARG A 265 8.63 -4.63 1.06
CA ARG A 265 9.99 -4.30 1.47
C ARG A 265 10.85 -3.89 0.28
N ASP A 266 10.37 -2.91 -0.47
CA ASP A 266 11.08 -2.26 -1.56
C ASP A 266 11.36 -0.82 -1.09
N SER A 267 12.62 -0.50 -0.86
CA SER A 267 13.03 0.80 -0.33
C SER A 267 12.71 1.97 -1.27
N ARG A 268 12.50 1.70 -2.57
CA ARG A 268 12.14 2.71 -3.57
C ARG A 268 10.63 2.86 -3.69
N VAL A 269 9.91 1.73 -3.78
CA VAL A 269 8.48 1.73 -4.14
C VAL A 269 7.56 1.60 -2.92
N GLY A 270 7.99 0.90 -1.88
CA GLY A 270 7.22 0.69 -0.66
C GLY A 270 6.72 1.99 -0.02
N PRO A 271 7.58 3.00 0.24
CA PRO A 271 7.14 4.28 0.78
C PRO A 271 6.15 5.00 -0.15
N ALA A 272 6.35 4.92 -1.47
CA ALA A 272 5.46 5.54 -2.44
C ALA A 272 4.06 4.91 -2.43
N LEU A 273 3.96 3.58 -2.27
CA LEU A 273 2.68 2.87 -2.10
C LEU A 273 1.95 3.36 -0.85
N ALA A 274 2.65 3.56 0.26
CA ALA A 274 2.05 4.05 1.50
C ALA A 274 1.57 5.52 1.38
N TYR A 275 2.32 6.41 0.71
CA TYR A 275 1.81 7.75 0.38
C TYR A 275 0.60 7.69 -0.56
N MET A 276 0.64 6.83 -1.57
CA MET A 276 -0.44 6.65 -2.53
C MET A 276 -1.73 6.17 -1.87
N ALA A 277 -1.66 5.20 -0.94
CA ALA A 277 -2.81 4.71 -0.19
C ALA A 277 -3.52 5.81 0.61
N ARG A 278 -2.79 6.89 0.94
CA ARG A 278 -3.31 8.08 1.64
C ARG A 278 -3.69 9.23 0.71
N GLY A 279 -3.61 9.03 -0.60
CA GLY A 279 -3.88 10.05 -1.61
C GLY A 279 -2.79 11.11 -1.76
N ALA A 280 -1.62 10.94 -1.14
CA ALA A 280 -0.49 11.86 -1.26
C ALA A 280 0.32 11.59 -2.56
N PHE A 281 -0.34 11.72 -3.72
CA PHE A 281 0.23 11.42 -5.03
C PHE A 281 1.46 12.25 -5.37
N ASP A 282 1.51 13.53 -4.96
CA ASP A 282 2.69 14.38 -5.19
C ASP A 282 3.92 13.86 -4.44
N ALA A 283 3.73 13.37 -3.20
CA ALA A 283 4.79 12.77 -2.42
C ALA A 283 5.23 11.43 -3.03
N ALA A 284 4.28 10.60 -3.45
CA ALA A 284 4.57 9.35 -4.16
C ALA A 284 5.33 9.61 -5.47
N ALA A 285 4.90 10.59 -6.27
CA ALA A 285 5.56 10.98 -7.52
C ALA A 285 6.98 11.52 -7.29
N THR A 286 7.22 12.20 -6.16
CA THR A 286 8.54 12.68 -5.78
C THR A 286 9.50 11.52 -5.46
N LEU A 287 9.01 10.45 -4.84
CA LEU A 287 9.81 9.25 -4.57
C LEU A 287 10.08 8.44 -5.82
N VAL A 288 9.07 8.34 -6.68
CA VAL A 288 9.13 7.56 -7.90
C VAL A 288 9.32 8.49 -9.10
N ARG A 289 10.32 9.38 -9.04
CA ARG A 289 10.69 10.25 -10.18
C ARG A 289 11.06 9.45 -11.44
N ASP A 290 11.44 8.19 -11.25
CA ASP A 290 11.64 7.19 -12.30
C ASP A 290 10.48 6.17 -12.38
N ALA A 291 9.23 6.55 -12.03
CA ALA A 291 8.04 5.70 -12.16
C ALA A 291 7.86 5.21 -13.59
N GLU A 292 8.24 6.07 -14.50
CA GLU A 292 8.43 5.73 -15.89
C GLU A 292 9.39 4.56 -16.10
N THR A 293 10.57 4.52 -15.48
CA THR A 293 11.50 3.38 -15.60
C THR A 293 10.88 2.07 -15.13
N MET A 294 10.00 2.13 -14.12
CA MET A 294 9.23 0.95 -13.69
C MET A 294 8.21 0.50 -14.74
N LEU A 295 7.73 1.40 -15.60
CA LEU A 295 6.96 1.05 -16.81
C LEU A 295 7.87 0.59 -17.95
N TYR A 296 9.05 1.21 -18.12
CA TYR A 296 9.91 1.03 -19.29
C TYR A 296 10.78 -0.22 -19.26
N ASP A 297 10.92 -0.92 -18.13
CA ASP A 297 11.68 -2.18 -18.10
C ASP A 297 11.10 -3.13 -19.16
N GLY A 298 11.87 -3.37 -20.22
CA GLY A 298 11.40 -3.89 -21.51
C GLY A 298 10.85 -5.32 -21.48
N ARG A 299 10.79 -5.94 -20.30
CA ARG A 299 10.20 -7.25 -20.05
C ARG A 299 9.05 -7.24 -19.03
N MET A 300 8.68 -6.07 -18.49
CA MET A 300 7.67 -5.93 -17.41
C MET A 300 7.84 -7.02 -16.35
N THR A 301 9.08 -7.20 -15.90
CA THR A 301 9.51 -8.29 -14.99
C THR A 301 8.75 -8.31 -13.67
N ASN A 302 8.17 -7.15 -13.29
CA ASN A 302 7.27 -7.01 -12.16
C ASN A 302 6.03 -6.18 -12.56
N PRO A 303 4.93 -6.83 -12.99
CA PRO A 303 3.72 -6.12 -13.41
C PRO A 303 3.05 -5.34 -12.28
N LEU A 304 3.16 -5.80 -11.04
CA LEU A 304 2.58 -5.14 -9.88
C LEU A 304 3.27 -3.80 -9.59
N ALA A 305 4.61 -3.78 -9.67
CA ALA A 305 5.38 -2.54 -9.60
C ALA A 305 5.04 -1.58 -10.75
N ALA A 306 4.94 -2.09 -11.98
CA ALA A 306 4.58 -1.28 -13.15
C ALA A 306 3.18 -0.64 -12.98
N VAL A 307 2.19 -1.40 -12.49
CA VAL A 307 0.85 -0.86 -12.17
C VAL A 307 0.91 0.20 -11.06
N ALA A 308 1.68 -0.02 -10.00
CA ALA A 308 1.87 0.98 -8.94
C ALA A 308 2.46 2.29 -9.51
N GLY A 309 3.49 2.20 -10.36
CA GLY A 309 4.05 3.34 -11.07
C GLY A 309 3.03 4.05 -11.96
N ALA A 310 2.20 3.30 -12.68
CA ALA A 310 1.13 3.85 -13.51
C ALA A 310 0.06 4.58 -12.67
N TYR A 311 -0.32 4.08 -11.48
CA TYR A 311 -1.23 4.81 -10.59
C TYR A 311 -0.64 6.15 -10.13
N VAL A 312 0.65 6.18 -9.81
CA VAL A 312 1.34 7.42 -9.46
C VAL A 312 1.29 8.40 -10.63
N LEU A 313 1.70 7.97 -11.83
CA LEU A 313 1.72 8.83 -13.03
C LEU A 313 0.33 9.34 -13.42
N VAL A 314 -0.67 8.45 -13.50
CA VAL A 314 -2.05 8.84 -13.85
C VAL A 314 -2.70 9.68 -12.75
N GLY A 315 -2.32 9.47 -11.49
CA GLY A 315 -2.81 10.18 -10.31
C GLY A 315 -2.22 11.57 -10.12
N SER A 316 -0.93 11.77 -10.44
CA SER A 316 -0.27 13.09 -10.38
C SER A 316 -0.45 13.92 -11.65
N GLU A 317 -0.80 13.29 -12.77
CA GLU A 317 -0.98 13.98 -14.04
C GLU A 317 -2.32 14.72 -14.10
N LEU A 318 -2.27 16.06 -14.12
CA LEU A 318 -3.47 16.91 -14.16
C LEU A 318 -3.84 17.41 -15.58
N THR A 319 -3.01 17.13 -16.59
CA THR A 319 -3.24 17.59 -17.96
C THR A 319 -3.79 16.50 -18.88
N GLU A 320 -4.49 16.94 -19.92
CA GLU A 320 -5.06 16.09 -20.98
C GLU A 320 -4.03 15.80 -22.09
N ARG A 321 -2.81 16.35 -21.97
CA ARG A 321 -1.79 16.22 -23.02
C ARG A 321 -1.28 14.78 -23.12
N PRO A 322 -0.99 14.28 -24.34
CA PRO A 322 -0.35 12.99 -24.50
C PRO A 322 1.01 12.97 -23.78
N HIS A 323 1.31 11.85 -23.13
CA HIS A 323 2.59 11.62 -22.47
C HIS A 323 3.33 10.44 -23.08
N ARG A 324 4.65 10.45 -22.97
CA ARG A 324 5.52 9.37 -23.49
C ARG A 324 5.21 7.99 -22.90
N TRP A 325 4.59 7.95 -21.73
CA TRP A 325 4.22 6.72 -21.03
C TRP A 325 2.79 6.24 -21.35
N ASP A 326 1.96 7.03 -22.04
CA ASP A 326 0.58 6.62 -22.40
C ASP A 326 0.52 5.25 -23.14
N PRO A 327 1.43 4.92 -24.09
CA PRO A 327 1.44 3.61 -24.76
C PRO A 327 1.65 2.43 -23.81
N TRP A 328 2.32 2.63 -22.66
CA TRP A 328 2.54 1.56 -21.68
C TRP A 328 1.28 1.14 -20.96
N LEU A 329 0.30 2.03 -20.81
CA LEU A 329 -1.00 1.64 -20.26
C LEU A 329 -1.70 0.62 -21.17
N SER A 330 -1.51 0.73 -22.49
CA SER A 330 -2.02 -0.26 -23.43
C SER A 330 -1.33 -1.62 -23.23
N ARG A 331 -0.02 -1.65 -23.01
CA ARG A 331 0.70 -2.90 -22.70
C ARG A 331 0.22 -3.52 -21.40
N LEU A 332 0.09 -2.73 -20.33
CA LEU A 332 -0.46 -3.18 -19.04
C LEU A 332 -1.85 -3.80 -19.19
N ARG A 333 -2.72 -3.18 -20.00
CA ARG A 333 -4.05 -3.75 -20.32
C ARG A 333 -3.92 -5.10 -21.04
N HIS A 334 -3.11 -5.22 -22.08
CA HIS A 334 -3.14 -6.41 -22.94
C HIS A 334 -2.23 -7.57 -22.48
N GLU A 335 -1.15 -7.31 -21.76
CA GLU A 335 -0.17 -8.35 -21.36
C GLU A 335 -0.53 -9.06 -20.04
N PHE A 336 -1.38 -8.45 -19.20
CA PHE A 336 -1.76 -8.98 -17.89
C PHE A 336 -3.29 -9.08 -17.75
N ASP A 337 -3.89 -10.00 -18.50
CA ASP A 337 -5.34 -10.24 -18.55
C ASP A 337 -5.94 -10.67 -17.19
N TRP A 338 -5.14 -11.31 -16.34
CA TRP A 338 -5.50 -11.70 -14.98
C TRP A 338 -5.63 -10.51 -14.01
N MET A 339 -5.21 -9.30 -14.41
CA MET A 339 -5.28 -8.09 -13.60
C MET A 339 -6.24 -7.06 -14.18
N SER A 340 -7.14 -6.57 -13.31
CA SER A 340 -8.09 -5.49 -13.62
C SER A 340 -7.40 -4.13 -13.83
N ASP A 341 -6.38 -3.85 -13.02
CA ASP A 341 -5.76 -2.53 -12.88
C ASP A 341 -5.20 -1.96 -14.19
N GLY A 342 -4.62 -2.79 -15.06
CA GLY A 342 -4.10 -2.35 -16.37
C GLY A 342 -5.21 -1.79 -17.28
N SER A 343 -6.33 -2.51 -17.39
CA SER A 343 -7.50 -2.05 -18.14
C SER A 343 -8.11 -0.79 -17.52
N LEU A 344 -8.18 -0.74 -16.19
CA LEU A 344 -8.70 0.39 -15.45
C LEU A 344 -7.87 1.66 -15.66
N LEU A 345 -6.55 1.58 -15.51
CA LEU A 345 -5.63 2.71 -15.70
C LEU A 345 -5.72 3.26 -17.13
N TRP A 346 -5.77 2.37 -18.12
CA TRP A 346 -5.98 2.74 -19.51
C TRP A 346 -7.31 3.49 -19.69
N ALA A 347 -8.39 2.94 -19.13
CA ALA A 347 -9.72 3.53 -19.22
C ALA A 347 -9.80 4.91 -18.56
N MET A 348 -9.26 5.06 -17.35
CA MET A 348 -9.22 6.34 -16.63
C MET A 348 -8.45 7.41 -17.41
N ARG A 349 -7.33 7.03 -18.04
CA ARG A 349 -6.54 7.95 -18.86
C ARG A 349 -7.27 8.35 -20.14
N HIS A 350 -7.96 7.41 -20.79
CA HIS A 350 -8.74 7.69 -22.00
C HIS A 350 -9.98 8.53 -21.69
N LEU A 351 -10.68 8.23 -20.60
CA LEU A 351 -11.86 8.99 -20.20
C LEU A 351 -11.54 10.46 -19.94
N ARG A 352 -10.40 10.75 -19.28
CA ARG A 352 -9.93 12.12 -19.05
C ARG A 352 -9.62 12.88 -20.33
N ARG A 353 -9.27 12.17 -21.41
CA ARG A 353 -8.84 12.73 -22.70
C ARG A 353 -9.92 12.62 -23.79
N ALA A 354 -11.08 12.04 -23.47
CA ALA A 354 -12.12 11.80 -24.45
C ALA A 354 -12.81 13.13 -24.80
N HIS A 355 -12.81 13.45 -26.09
CA HIS A 355 -13.51 14.61 -26.63
C HIS A 355 -14.60 14.22 -27.62
N THR A 356 -14.70 12.94 -27.95
CA THR A 356 -15.68 12.38 -28.87
C THR A 356 -16.40 11.19 -28.25
N GLU A 357 -17.62 10.91 -28.72
CA GLU A 357 -18.39 9.76 -28.22
C GLU A 357 -17.66 8.43 -28.41
N PRO A 358 -17.01 8.13 -29.56
CA PRO A 358 -16.25 6.89 -29.71
C PRO A 358 -15.09 6.72 -28.71
N GLU A 359 -14.40 7.82 -28.35
CA GLU A 359 -13.34 7.78 -27.33
C GLU A 359 -13.93 7.49 -25.94
N ARG A 360 -15.09 8.07 -25.65
CA ARG A 360 -15.82 7.86 -24.40
C ARG A 360 -16.34 6.42 -24.29
N GLU A 361 -16.89 5.87 -25.38
CA GLU A 361 -17.31 4.47 -25.50
C GLU A 361 -16.12 3.51 -25.31
N ALA A 362 -14.96 3.81 -25.90
CA ALA A 362 -13.77 2.99 -25.72
C ALA A 362 -13.30 2.96 -24.25
N ALA A 363 -13.38 4.09 -23.54
CA ALA A 363 -13.09 4.14 -22.10
C ALA A 363 -14.13 3.35 -21.28
N ARG A 364 -15.42 3.45 -21.62
CA ARG A 364 -16.50 2.66 -21.02
C ARG A 364 -16.26 1.16 -21.15
N ASP A 365 -15.94 0.69 -22.35
CA ASP A 365 -15.68 -0.73 -22.61
C ASP A 365 -14.47 -1.25 -21.82
N ALA A 366 -13.42 -0.43 -21.69
CA ALA A 366 -12.26 -0.78 -20.87
C ALA A 366 -12.55 -0.80 -19.36
N LEU A 367 -13.48 0.01 -18.86
CA LEU A 367 -13.98 -0.07 -17.47
C LEU A 367 -14.78 -1.36 -17.24
N VAL A 368 -15.64 -1.73 -18.20
CA VAL A 368 -16.39 -3.00 -18.16
C VAL A 368 -15.43 -4.18 -18.17
N GLU A 369 -14.43 -4.15 -19.06
CA GLU A 369 -13.36 -5.16 -19.09
C GLU A 369 -12.60 -5.23 -17.76
N ALA A 370 -12.24 -4.08 -17.17
CA ALA A 370 -11.56 -4.05 -15.88
C ALA A 370 -12.40 -4.74 -14.79
N PHE A 371 -13.71 -4.48 -14.73
CA PHE A 371 -14.59 -5.16 -13.80
C PHE A 371 -14.65 -6.68 -14.06
N ASP A 372 -14.78 -7.08 -15.33
CA ASP A 372 -14.95 -8.48 -15.71
C ASP A 372 -13.70 -9.33 -15.45
N ARG A 373 -12.50 -8.72 -15.49
CA ARG A 373 -11.23 -9.33 -15.05
C ARG A 373 -11.17 -9.59 -13.53
N GLY A 374 -12.03 -8.93 -12.76
CA GLY A 374 -12.21 -9.13 -11.33
C GLY A 374 -11.79 -7.94 -10.47
N VAL A 375 -11.69 -8.18 -9.16
CA VAL A 375 -11.36 -7.14 -8.17
C VAL A 375 -9.93 -6.65 -8.41
N PRO A 376 -9.66 -5.34 -8.46
CA PRO A 376 -8.31 -4.78 -8.57
C PRO A 376 -7.37 -5.31 -7.47
N VAL A 377 -6.07 -5.38 -7.76
CA VAL A 377 -5.07 -5.73 -6.74
C VAL A 377 -4.90 -4.57 -5.75
N PHE A 378 -4.91 -3.35 -6.28
CA PHE A 378 -4.77 -2.13 -5.50
C PHE A 378 -6.12 -1.60 -5.07
N THR A 379 -6.23 -1.19 -3.82
CA THR A 379 -7.44 -0.59 -3.25
C THR A 379 -7.83 0.71 -3.97
N LEU A 380 -6.82 1.47 -4.40
CA LEU A 380 -7.03 2.64 -5.25
C LEU A 380 -7.76 2.28 -6.55
N GLY A 381 -7.46 1.12 -7.14
CA GLY A 381 -8.16 0.61 -8.31
C GLY A 381 -9.65 0.41 -8.06
N LEU A 382 -10.03 -0.13 -6.90
CA LEU A 382 -11.45 -0.27 -6.57
C LEU A 382 -12.16 1.08 -6.50
N SER A 383 -11.53 2.10 -5.89
CA SER A 383 -12.06 3.47 -5.86
C SER A 383 -12.20 4.06 -7.25
N ARG A 384 -11.16 3.92 -8.09
CA ARG A 384 -11.16 4.44 -9.47
C ARG A 384 -12.16 3.72 -10.36
N LEU A 385 -12.37 2.42 -10.18
CA LEU A 385 -13.40 1.66 -10.90
C LEU A 385 -14.80 2.15 -10.54
N ILE A 386 -15.09 2.39 -9.26
CA ILE A 386 -16.37 2.96 -8.81
C ILE A 386 -16.60 4.33 -9.44
N HIS A 387 -15.58 5.20 -9.43
CA HIS A 387 -15.68 6.51 -10.05
C HIS A 387 -15.87 6.43 -11.57
N GLY A 388 -15.05 5.66 -12.27
CA GLY A 388 -15.13 5.51 -13.72
C GLY A 388 -16.48 4.95 -14.18
N LEU A 389 -16.99 3.89 -13.54
CA LEU A 389 -18.31 3.34 -13.86
C LEU A 389 -19.45 4.33 -13.58
N SER A 390 -19.27 5.27 -12.64
CA SER A 390 -20.29 6.29 -12.34
C SER A 390 -20.42 7.39 -13.39
N GLU A 391 -19.46 7.51 -14.32
CA GLU A 391 -19.52 8.43 -15.47
C GLU A 391 -20.48 7.94 -16.58
N PHE A 392 -21.06 6.74 -16.41
CA PHE A 392 -21.99 6.09 -17.34
C PHE A 392 -23.29 5.65 -16.64
N PRO A 393 -24.06 6.58 -16.04
CA PRO A 393 -25.25 6.24 -15.26
C PRO A 393 -26.40 5.67 -16.11
N ASP A 394 -26.48 6.07 -17.37
CA ASP A 394 -27.54 5.63 -18.30
C ASP A 394 -27.29 4.24 -18.89
N ASP A 395 -26.11 3.66 -18.61
CA ASP A 395 -25.73 2.34 -19.06
C ASP A 395 -26.10 1.28 -18.00
N PRO A 396 -27.09 0.40 -18.25
CA PRO A 396 -27.52 -0.58 -17.26
C PRO A 396 -26.41 -1.58 -16.88
N GLY A 397 -25.50 -1.87 -17.81
CA GLY A 397 -24.36 -2.76 -17.60
C GLY A 397 -23.31 -2.15 -16.68
N CYS A 398 -23.05 -0.85 -16.80
CA CYS A 398 -22.18 -0.10 -15.89
C CYS A 398 -22.84 0.08 -14.51
N ALA A 399 -24.13 0.42 -14.48
CA ALA A 399 -24.88 0.59 -13.22
C ALA A 399 -24.88 -0.69 -12.37
N ALA A 400 -25.10 -1.86 -12.97
CA ALA A 400 -25.07 -3.14 -12.27
C ALA A 400 -23.68 -3.49 -11.71
N ARG A 401 -22.60 -3.18 -12.46
CA ARG A 401 -21.21 -3.38 -12.03
C ARG A 401 -20.80 -2.41 -10.93
N LEU A 402 -21.21 -1.15 -11.06
CA LEU A 402 -21.01 -0.11 -10.06
C LEU A 402 -21.60 -0.50 -8.71
N GLU A 403 -22.82 -1.06 -8.71
CA GLU A 403 -23.47 -1.53 -7.48
C GLU A 403 -22.66 -2.66 -6.81
N GLN A 404 -22.18 -3.64 -7.58
CA GLN A 404 -21.34 -4.72 -7.04
C GLN A 404 -20.01 -4.18 -6.48
N ALA A 405 -19.37 -3.24 -7.18
CA ALA A 405 -18.13 -2.63 -6.73
C ALA A 405 -18.31 -1.83 -5.43
N ARG A 406 -19.43 -1.08 -5.32
CA ARG A 406 -19.80 -0.34 -4.08
C ARG A 406 -20.11 -1.28 -2.92
N ARG A 407 -20.86 -2.35 -3.17
CA ARG A 407 -21.16 -3.36 -2.13
C ARG A 407 -19.88 -3.98 -1.58
N LEU A 408 -18.93 -4.32 -2.45
CA LEU A 408 -17.65 -4.88 -2.03
C LEU A 408 -16.79 -3.83 -1.31
N SER A 409 -16.77 -2.58 -1.75
CA SER A 409 -15.95 -1.54 -1.11
C SER A 409 -16.34 -1.26 0.34
N TRP A 410 -17.60 -1.49 0.73
CA TRP A 410 -18.01 -1.47 2.14
C TRP A 410 -17.34 -2.55 2.99
N ARG A 411 -16.68 -3.54 2.39
CA ARG A 411 -15.93 -4.60 3.06
C ARG A 411 -14.43 -4.47 2.91
N VAL A 412 -13.95 -3.49 2.14
CA VAL A 412 -12.52 -3.28 1.90
C VAL A 412 -12.00 -2.19 2.82
N ASP A 413 -10.82 -2.39 3.42
CA ASP A 413 -10.12 -1.31 4.11
C ASP A 413 -9.50 -0.36 3.07
N MET A 414 -10.13 0.79 2.88
CA MET A 414 -9.72 1.75 1.85
C MET A 414 -8.40 2.48 2.17
N ARG A 415 -7.84 2.28 3.38
CA ARG A 415 -6.56 2.88 3.81
C ARG A 415 -5.35 2.05 3.41
N GLU A 416 -5.55 0.78 3.08
CA GLU A 416 -4.48 -0.14 2.71
C GLU A 416 -4.17 -0.03 1.22
N PRO A 417 -2.89 -0.11 0.80
CA PRO A 417 -2.52 -0.02 -0.61
C PRO A 417 -3.11 -1.17 -1.44
N PHE A 418 -3.28 -2.34 -0.83
CA PHE A 418 -3.77 -3.56 -1.48
C PHE A 418 -5.14 -3.96 -0.95
N VAL A 419 -5.95 -4.61 -1.79
CA VAL A 419 -7.31 -4.98 -1.41
C VAL A 419 -7.30 -6.03 -0.30
N ILE A 420 -7.89 -5.66 0.84
CA ILE A 420 -8.16 -6.55 1.97
C ILE A 420 -9.67 -6.58 2.21
N VAL A 421 -10.29 -7.74 2.03
CA VAL A 421 -11.75 -7.91 2.18
C VAL A 421 -12.07 -8.52 3.55
N ALA A 422 -12.80 -7.78 4.37
CA ALA A 422 -13.34 -8.28 5.65
C ALA A 422 -14.64 -9.07 5.43
N LEU A 423 -14.63 -10.34 5.80
CA LEU A 423 -15.77 -11.24 5.68
C LEU A 423 -16.70 -11.12 6.90
N ARG A 424 -17.93 -11.61 6.79
CA ARG A 424 -18.78 -11.75 7.99
C ARG A 424 -18.20 -12.90 8.80
N GLY A 425 -17.94 -12.67 10.09
CA GLY A 425 -17.60 -13.73 11.02
C GLY A 425 -18.64 -14.84 10.98
N ARG A 426 -18.24 -16.08 11.29
CA ARG A 426 -19.20 -17.17 11.46
C ARG A 426 -20.21 -16.79 12.54
N GLN A 427 -21.50 -16.91 12.24
CA GLN A 427 -22.48 -17.02 13.33
C GLN A 427 -22.12 -18.29 14.10
N GLN A 428 -21.86 -18.12 15.39
CA GLN A 428 -21.54 -19.19 16.32
C GLN A 428 -22.72 -20.15 16.47
#